data_AF-A0A356QP53-F1
#
_entry.id   AF-A0A356QP53-F1
#
_cell.length_a   1.000
_cell.length_b   1.000
_cell.length_c   1.000
_cell.angle_alpha   90.00
_cell.angle_beta   90.00
_cell.angle_gamma   90.00
#
_symmetry.space_group_name_H-M   'P 1'
#
loop_
_entity.id
_entity.type
_entity.pdbx_description
1 polymer ?
#
loop_
_entity_poly.entity_id
_entity_poly.type
_entity_poly.pdbx_seq_one_letter_code
_entity_poly.pdbx_strand_id
1 'polypeptide(L)'
;MSETLERWGSKRAFILAVTGAAVGLGNIWRFPYVAGENGGAAFLLIYVAFVLLLGIPVMMAEILIGRAGRRGPMQALGALASEAGASRHWRWLGLFGAFTVFCILSFYSVVSGWSIEFLVASVNGNFNGASAAEIGAGFEAFLANPGLLIFNHSLFLFMTMTVVAAGVAKGLERLNNLLMPLLYGLLLLLAIYATTTSGFGTALSWLFLPSFEDVTPAVILHAMGHAFFTLAVGACALMA
;
A
#
# COMPACT_ATOMS: atom_id res chain seq x y z
N MET A 1 -27.99 -20.33 -7.47
CA MET A 1 -27.65 -19.55 -6.25
C MET A 1 -27.68 -18.08 -6.63
N SER A 2 -28.56 -17.29 -6.02
CA SER A 2 -28.48 -15.84 -6.12
C SER A 2 -27.22 -15.40 -5.37
N GLU A 3 -26.16 -14.99 -6.07
CA GLU A 3 -25.02 -14.31 -5.44
C GLU A 3 -25.55 -13.03 -4.80
N THR A 4 -25.69 -13.02 -3.47
CA THR A 4 -25.89 -11.80 -2.71
C THR A 4 -24.60 -11.00 -2.78
N LEU A 5 -24.49 -10.11 -3.76
CA LEU A 5 -23.42 -9.12 -3.82
C LEU A 5 -23.52 -8.23 -2.58
N GLU A 6 -22.58 -8.38 -1.64
CA GLU A 6 -22.43 -7.44 -0.54
C GLU A 6 -22.23 -6.03 -1.12
N ARG A 7 -22.96 -5.07 -0.56
CA ARG A 7 -22.87 -3.66 -0.98
C ARG A 7 -22.26 -2.86 0.14
N TRP A 8 -21.43 -1.89 -0.22
CA TRP A 8 -20.99 -0.85 0.71
C TRP A 8 -22.20 -0.18 1.36
N GLY A 9 -22.20 -0.11 2.69
CA GLY A 9 -23.31 0.49 3.45
C GLY A 9 -23.50 1.98 3.17
N SER A 10 -22.45 2.67 2.68
CA SER A 10 -22.52 4.07 2.26
C SER A 10 -21.42 4.45 1.25
N LYS A 11 -21.56 5.61 0.60
CA LYS A 11 -20.48 6.20 -0.22
C LYS A 11 -19.21 6.47 0.59
N ARG A 12 -19.37 6.85 1.87
CA ARG A 12 -18.24 7.10 2.78
C ARG A 12 -17.48 5.81 3.08
N ALA A 13 -18.19 4.71 3.30
CA ALA A 13 -17.59 3.39 3.52
C ALA A 13 -16.73 2.97 2.32
N PHE A 14 -17.24 3.16 1.09
CA PHE A 14 -16.47 2.90 -0.13
C PHE A 14 -15.21 3.77 -0.23
N ILE A 15 -15.34 5.10 -0.07
CA ILE A 15 -14.19 6.01 -0.15
C ILE A 15 -13.15 5.66 0.89
N LEU A 16 -13.57 5.38 2.12
CA LEU A 16 -12.65 5.01 3.18
C LEU A 16 -11.97 3.68 2.87
N ALA A 17 -12.68 2.69 2.34
CA ALA A 17 -12.09 1.40 1.94
C ALA A 17 -11.04 1.57 0.83
N VAL A 18 -11.35 2.33 -0.22
CA VAL A 18 -10.38 2.65 -1.28
C VAL A 18 -9.18 3.42 -0.70
N THR A 19 -9.42 4.34 0.23
CA THR A 19 -8.35 5.11 0.90
C THR A 19 -7.48 4.20 1.78
N GLY A 20 -8.07 3.27 2.53
CA GLY A 20 -7.34 2.28 3.33
C GLY A 20 -6.59 1.26 2.48
N ALA A 21 -7.07 0.95 1.28
CA ALA A 21 -6.35 0.11 0.32
C ALA A 21 -5.12 0.84 -0.27
N ALA A 22 -5.21 2.15 -0.48
CA ALA A 22 -4.11 2.97 -1.00
C ALA A 22 -3.10 3.39 0.09
N VAL A 23 -3.52 3.45 1.35
CA VAL A 23 -2.68 3.92 2.46
C VAL A 23 -2.25 2.75 3.33
N GLY A 24 -0.95 2.45 3.30
CA GLY A 24 -0.35 1.40 4.11
C GLY A 24 1.17 1.47 4.17
N LEU A 25 1.83 0.32 4.37
CA LEU A 25 3.28 0.19 4.38
C LEU A 25 3.96 0.71 3.12
N GLY A 26 3.24 0.73 1.98
CA GLY A 26 3.71 1.38 0.76
C GLY A 26 4.15 2.83 0.98
N ASN A 27 3.42 3.59 1.80
CA ASN A 27 3.68 5.01 2.03
C ASN A 27 4.62 5.27 3.22
N ILE A 28 4.65 4.37 4.20
CA ILE A 28 5.42 4.55 5.44
C ILE A 28 6.80 3.91 5.35
N TRP A 29 6.90 2.72 4.76
CA TRP A 29 8.15 1.97 4.63
C TRP A 29 8.75 2.10 3.23
N ARG A 30 7.96 1.76 2.19
CA ARG A 30 8.50 1.65 0.84
C ARG A 30 8.83 3.01 0.23
N PHE A 31 7.96 4.01 0.40
CA PHE A 31 8.15 5.33 -0.18
C PHE A 31 9.45 6.00 0.30
N PRO A 32 9.75 6.11 1.62
CA PRO A 32 10.99 6.75 2.07
C PRO A 32 12.24 6.04 1.58
N TYR A 33 12.24 4.71 1.59
CA TYR A 33 13.35 3.90 1.09
C TYR A 33 13.59 4.11 -0.41
N VAL A 34 12.54 4.00 -1.24
CA VAL A 34 12.66 4.17 -2.68
C VAL A 34 13.02 5.61 -3.03
N ALA A 35 12.42 6.62 -2.39
CA ALA A 35 12.81 8.02 -2.58
C ALA A 35 14.28 8.25 -2.17
N GLY A 36 14.70 7.63 -1.06
CA GLY A 36 16.09 7.56 -0.57
C GLY A 36 17.08 7.17 -1.64
N GLU A 37 16.83 6.04 -2.30
CA GLU A 37 17.72 5.46 -3.30
C GLU A 37 17.59 6.06 -4.71
N ASN A 38 16.58 6.91 -4.96
CA ASN A 38 16.25 7.40 -6.31
C ASN A 38 16.34 8.93 -6.43
N GLY A 39 17.19 9.58 -5.63
CA GLY A 39 17.44 11.03 -5.77
C GLY A 39 16.34 11.92 -5.18
N GLY A 40 15.63 11.43 -4.16
CA GLY A 40 14.74 12.21 -3.30
C GLY A 40 13.71 13.04 -4.06
N ALA A 41 13.95 14.35 -4.11
CA ALA A 41 13.09 15.33 -4.77
C ALA A 41 12.81 15.05 -6.26
N ALA A 42 13.81 14.57 -7.01
CA ALA A 42 13.63 14.25 -8.44
C ALA A 42 12.63 13.09 -8.63
N PHE A 43 12.82 12.01 -7.86
CA PHE A 43 11.88 10.90 -7.79
C PHE A 43 10.49 11.36 -7.38
N LEU A 44 10.37 12.18 -6.32
CA LEU A 44 9.09 12.67 -5.81
C LEU A 44 8.29 13.40 -6.88
N LEU A 45 8.93 14.31 -7.62
CA LEU A 45 8.25 15.09 -8.67
C LEU A 45 7.72 14.19 -9.79
N ILE A 46 8.55 13.26 -10.27
CA ILE A 46 8.18 12.31 -11.34
C ILE A 46 7.08 11.36 -10.85
N TYR A 47 7.19 10.89 -9.61
CA TYR A 47 6.18 10.05 -8.96
C TYR A 47 4.82 10.75 -8.90
N VAL A 48 4.78 12.02 -8.43
CA VAL A 48 3.54 12.81 -8.39
C VAL A 48 2.96 12.99 -9.81
N ALA A 49 3.82 13.26 -10.80
CA ALA A 49 3.37 13.35 -12.19
C ALA A 49 2.72 12.04 -12.67
N PHE A 50 3.31 10.88 -12.38
CA PHE A 50 2.72 9.58 -12.72
C PHE A 50 1.44 9.28 -11.95
N VAL A 51 1.35 9.64 -10.67
CA VAL A 51 0.11 9.53 -9.90
C VAL A 51 -1.01 10.31 -10.57
N LEU A 52 -0.76 11.56 -10.98
CA LEU A 52 -1.77 12.42 -11.59
C LEU A 52 -2.13 12.00 -13.02
N LEU A 53 -1.13 11.67 -13.84
CA LEU A 53 -1.31 11.44 -15.28
C LEU A 53 -1.69 10.01 -15.65
N LEU A 54 -1.27 9.02 -14.84
CA LEU A 54 -1.52 7.60 -15.11
C LEU A 54 -2.31 6.95 -13.98
N GLY A 55 -1.90 7.17 -12.73
CA GLY A 55 -2.50 6.55 -11.56
C GLY A 55 -3.98 6.85 -11.41
N ILE A 56 -4.36 8.13 -11.34
CA ILE A 56 -5.75 8.56 -11.20
C ILE A 56 -6.63 8.10 -12.38
N PRO A 57 -6.24 8.30 -13.65
CA PRO A 57 -7.05 7.79 -14.77
C PRO A 57 -7.28 6.28 -14.74
N VAL A 58 -6.25 5.49 -14.41
CA VAL A 58 -6.39 4.02 -14.31
C VAL A 58 -7.26 3.65 -13.11
N MET A 59 -7.10 4.32 -11.96
CA MET A 59 -7.95 4.13 -10.78
C MET A 59 -9.43 4.36 -11.12
N MET A 60 -9.73 5.44 -11.84
CA MET A 60 -11.09 5.75 -12.30
C MET A 60 -11.62 4.67 -13.25
N ALA A 61 -10.79 4.19 -14.18
CA ALA A 61 -11.16 3.13 -15.11
C ALA A 61 -11.50 1.82 -14.36
N GLU A 62 -10.67 1.38 -13.41
CA GLU A 62 -10.93 0.17 -12.62
C GLU A 62 -12.24 0.28 -11.84
N ILE A 63 -12.47 1.41 -11.15
CA ILE A 63 -13.70 1.63 -10.37
C ILE A 63 -14.93 1.64 -11.30
N LEU A 64 -14.84 2.27 -12.48
CA LEU A 64 -15.94 2.31 -13.46
C LEU A 64 -16.26 0.91 -14.00
N ILE A 65 -15.23 0.13 -14.35
CA ILE A 65 -15.37 -1.25 -14.83
C ILE A 65 -16.01 -2.13 -13.76
N GLY A 66 -15.52 -2.06 -12.51
CA GLY A 66 -16.09 -2.82 -11.39
C GLY A 66 -17.56 -2.46 -11.15
N ARG A 67 -17.88 -1.16 -11.15
CA ARG A 67 -19.24 -0.66 -10.96
C ARG A 67 -20.20 -1.04 -12.10
N ALA A 68 -19.72 -1.04 -13.34
CA ALA A 68 -20.54 -1.43 -14.51
C ALA A 68 -20.72 -2.95 -14.58
N GLY A 69 -19.66 -3.72 -14.34
CA GLY A 69 -19.67 -5.18 -14.45
C GLY A 69 -20.35 -5.88 -13.27
N ARG A 70 -20.29 -5.30 -12.06
CA ARG A 70 -20.91 -5.80 -10.81
C ARG A 70 -20.62 -7.27 -10.52
N ARG A 71 -19.41 -7.69 -10.87
CA ARG A 71 -18.88 -9.06 -10.79
C ARG A 71 -17.39 -8.97 -10.46
N GLY A 72 -16.77 -10.09 -10.08
CA GLY A 72 -15.33 -10.13 -9.89
C GLY A 72 -14.55 -9.69 -11.14
N PRO A 73 -13.31 -9.20 -11.02
CA PRO A 73 -12.60 -8.50 -12.10
C PRO A 73 -12.55 -9.24 -13.44
N MET A 74 -12.21 -10.55 -13.40
CA MET A 74 -12.17 -11.40 -14.60
C MET A 74 -13.53 -11.49 -15.31
N GLN A 75 -14.61 -11.60 -14.54
CA GLN A 75 -15.96 -11.74 -15.06
C GLN A 75 -16.51 -10.40 -15.57
N ALA A 76 -16.23 -9.31 -14.84
CA ALA A 76 -16.59 -7.94 -15.24
C ALA A 76 -15.94 -7.58 -16.58
N LEU A 77 -14.62 -7.75 -16.70
CA LEU A 77 -13.88 -7.47 -17.93
C LEU A 77 -14.36 -8.33 -19.11
N GLY A 78 -14.58 -9.63 -18.89
CA GLY A 78 -15.09 -10.52 -19.94
C GLY A 78 -16.50 -10.16 -20.42
N ALA A 79 -17.39 -9.78 -19.50
CA ALA A 79 -18.76 -9.42 -19.84
C ALA A 79 -18.85 -8.07 -20.55
N LEU A 80 -18.22 -7.03 -20.00
CA LEU A 80 -18.23 -5.68 -20.58
C LEU A 80 -17.53 -5.66 -21.94
N ALA A 81 -16.45 -6.43 -22.12
CA ALA A 81 -15.82 -6.57 -23.42
C ALA A 81 -16.78 -7.19 -24.45
N SER A 82 -17.51 -8.23 -24.09
CA SER A 82 -18.50 -8.84 -24.99
C SER A 82 -19.66 -7.89 -25.32
N GLU A 83 -20.16 -7.11 -24.34
CA GLU A 83 -21.21 -6.10 -24.56
C GLU A 83 -20.73 -4.98 -25.50
N ALA A 84 -19.46 -4.60 -25.42
CA ALA A 84 -18.84 -3.60 -26.29
C ALA A 84 -18.45 -4.13 -27.68
N GLY A 85 -18.77 -5.39 -28.02
CA GLY A 85 -18.36 -6.02 -29.29
C GLY A 85 -16.86 -6.33 -29.37
N ALA A 86 -16.14 -6.28 -28.24
CA ALA A 86 -14.73 -6.59 -28.13
C ALA A 86 -14.47 -8.05 -27.74
N SER A 87 -13.21 -8.47 -27.81
CA SER A 87 -12.79 -9.83 -27.51
C SER A 87 -13.00 -10.20 -26.04
N ARG A 88 -13.64 -11.35 -25.76
CA ARG A 88 -13.81 -11.87 -24.38
C ARG A 88 -12.48 -12.22 -23.69
N HIS A 89 -11.35 -12.13 -24.39
CA HIS A 89 -10.00 -12.39 -23.86
C HIS A 89 -9.53 -11.30 -22.88
N TRP A 90 -10.18 -10.13 -22.84
CA TRP A 90 -9.95 -9.11 -21.80
C TRP A 90 -10.10 -9.65 -20.37
N ARG A 91 -10.85 -10.75 -20.18
CA ARG A 91 -10.95 -11.45 -18.89
C ARG A 91 -9.58 -11.83 -18.30
N TRP A 92 -8.58 -12.11 -19.14
CA TRP A 92 -7.26 -12.56 -18.69
C TRP A 92 -6.50 -11.47 -17.93
N LEU A 93 -6.79 -10.20 -18.20
CA LEU A 93 -6.26 -9.09 -17.42
C LEU A 93 -6.69 -9.17 -15.95
N GLY A 94 -7.95 -9.57 -15.69
CA GLY A 94 -8.43 -9.77 -14.33
C GLY A 94 -7.74 -10.93 -13.60
N LEU A 95 -7.40 -12.00 -14.33
CA LEU A 95 -6.62 -13.12 -13.76
C LEU A 95 -5.18 -12.71 -13.46
N PHE A 96 -4.54 -11.97 -14.37
CA PHE A 96 -3.21 -11.42 -14.17
C PHE A 96 -3.17 -10.47 -12.96
N GLY A 97 -4.21 -9.64 -12.81
CA GLY A 97 -4.38 -8.78 -11.63
C GLY A 97 -4.45 -9.58 -10.33
N ALA A 98 -5.29 -10.62 -10.28
CA ALA A 98 -5.40 -11.49 -9.10
C ALA A 98 -4.06 -12.17 -8.75
N PHE A 99 -3.33 -12.66 -9.76
CA PHE A 99 -1.99 -13.21 -9.56
C PHE A 99 -1.00 -12.17 -9.04
N THR A 100 -1.07 -10.94 -9.57
CA THR A 100 -0.23 -9.82 -9.11
C THR A 100 -0.48 -9.49 -7.64
N VAL A 101 -1.74 -9.37 -7.23
CA VAL A 101 -2.09 -9.12 -5.81
C VAL A 101 -1.63 -10.27 -4.91
N PHE A 102 -1.73 -11.52 -5.38
CA PHE A 102 -1.21 -12.68 -4.66
C PHE A 102 0.32 -12.60 -4.47
N CYS A 103 1.07 -12.24 -5.51
CA CYS A 103 2.51 -12.03 -5.43
C CYS A 103 2.87 -10.84 -4.53
N ILE A 104 2.07 -9.78 -4.50
CA ILE A 104 2.29 -8.66 -3.58
C ILE A 104 2.10 -9.11 -2.14
N LEU A 105 1.02 -9.82 -1.85
CA LEU A 105 0.69 -10.29 -0.50
C LEU A 105 1.79 -11.18 0.09
N SER A 106 2.49 -11.97 -0.72
CA SER A 106 3.52 -12.89 -0.26
C SER A 106 4.69 -12.18 0.45
N PHE A 107 5.16 -11.05 -0.06
CA PHE A 107 6.21 -10.26 0.60
C PHE A 107 5.63 -9.21 1.54
N TYR A 108 4.46 -8.65 1.24
CA TYR A 108 3.86 -7.59 2.05
C TYR A 108 3.55 -8.08 3.47
N SER A 109 3.09 -9.33 3.59
CA SER A 109 2.85 -9.97 4.89
C SER A 109 4.12 -10.20 5.71
N VAL A 110 5.29 -10.41 5.07
CA VAL A 110 6.58 -10.50 5.77
C VAL A 110 6.95 -9.14 6.36
N VAL A 111 6.89 -8.06 5.56
CA VAL A 111 7.19 -6.69 6.01
C VAL A 111 6.23 -6.25 7.10
N SER A 112 4.93 -6.58 6.97
CA SER A 112 3.96 -6.34 8.04
C SER A 112 4.31 -7.09 9.33
N GLY A 113 4.85 -8.31 9.22
CA GLY A 113 5.33 -9.08 10.36
C GLY A 113 6.46 -8.37 11.13
N TRP A 114 7.30 -7.58 10.47
CA TRP A 114 8.32 -6.76 11.14
C TRP A 114 7.68 -5.74 12.08
N SER A 115 6.52 -5.19 11.71
CA SER A 115 5.81 -4.23 12.56
C SER A 115 5.34 -4.84 13.89
N ILE A 116 5.05 -6.15 13.90
CA ILE A 116 4.70 -6.88 15.13
C ILE A 116 5.93 -6.96 16.04
N GLU A 117 7.10 -7.29 15.49
CA GLU A 117 8.35 -7.34 16.26
C GLU A 117 8.69 -5.98 16.87
N PHE A 118 8.64 -4.92 16.07
CA PHE A 118 8.91 -3.56 16.54
C PHE A 118 7.88 -3.08 17.57
N LEU A 119 6.61 -3.49 17.45
CA LEU A 119 5.59 -3.20 18.46
C LEU A 119 5.94 -3.87 19.80
N VAL A 120 6.27 -5.17 19.77
CA VAL A 120 6.64 -5.93 20.98
C VAL A 120 7.89 -5.34 21.62
N ALA A 121 8.93 -5.04 20.83
CA ALA A 121 10.14 -4.39 21.31
C ALA A 121 9.87 -3.00 21.93
N SER A 122 8.97 -2.21 21.32
CA SER A 122 8.58 -0.90 21.85
C SER A 122 7.87 -1.02 23.20
N VAL A 123 6.89 -1.94 23.32
CA VAL A 123 6.12 -2.14 24.55
C VAL A 123 7.00 -2.65 25.69
N ASN A 124 7.98 -3.51 25.39
CA ASN A 124 8.94 -4.03 26.37
C ASN A 124 10.02 -3.02 26.76
N GLY A 125 10.08 -1.86 26.10
CA GLY A 125 11.07 -0.81 26.39
C GLY A 125 12.46 -1.12 25.85
N ASN A 126 12.60 -2.03 24.89
CA ASN A 126 13.89 -2.45 24.34
C ASN A 126 14.63 -1.30 23.61
N PHE A 127 13.91 -0.26 23.21
CA PHE A 127 14.47 0.92 22.56
C PHE A 127 14.91 2.02 23.53
N ASN A 128 14.63 1.87 24.84
CA ASN A 128 14.95 2.91 25.82
C ASN A 128 16.47 2.99 26.04
N GLY A 129 17.06 4.12 25.63
CA GLY A 129 18.51 4.34 25.74
C GLY A 129 19.35 3.60 24.69
N ALA A 130 18.71 2.87 23.77
CA ALA A 130 19.40 2.19 22.68
C ALA A 130 19.85 3.21 21.62
N SER A 131 21.07 3.07 21.15
CA SER A 131 21.60 3.82 20.01
C SER A 131 21.01 3.31 18.68
N ALA A 132 21.07 4.14 17.63
CA ALA A 132 20.62 3.73 16.29
C ALA A 132 21.35 2.48 15.76
N ALA A 133 22.63 2.33 16.10
CA ALA A 133 23.43 1.17 15.71
C ALA A 133 22.95 -0.12 16.40
N GLU A 134 22.61 -0.06 17.68
CA GLU A 134 22.07 -1.20 18.43
C GLU A 134 20.69 -1.61 17.91
N ILE A 135 19.83 -0.63 17.59
CA ILE A 135 18.52 -0.88 16.97
C ILE A 135 18.70 -1.55 15.61
N GLY A 136 19.62 -1.05 14.78
CA GLY A 136 19.94 -1.63 13.47
C GLY A 136 20.47 -3.07 13.59
N ALA A 137 21.40 -3.32 14.50
CA ALA A 137 21.93 -4.66 14.74
C ALA A 137 20.86 -5.64 15.25
N GLY A 138 19.95 -5.18 16.11
CA GLY A 138 18.79 -5.96 16.55
C GLY A 138 17.86 -6.32 15.41
N PHE A 139 17.63 -5.40 14.47
CA PHE A 139 16.84 -5.66 13.27
C PHE A 139 17.51 -6.69 12.35
N GLU A 140 18.82 -6.58 12.11
CA GLU A 140 19.58 -7.56 11.32
C GLU A 140 19.54 -8.96 11.97
N ALA A 141 19.69 -9.04 13.29
CA ALA A 141 19.57 -10.31 14.02
C ALA A 141 18.17 -10.93 13.90
N PHE A 142 17.12 -10.11 13.89
CA PHE A 142 15.76 -10.55 13.63
C PHE A 142 15.58 -11.05 12.19
N LEU A 143 16.10 -10.32 11.19
CA LEU A 143 16.09 -10.75 9.79
C LEU A 143 16.84 -12.07 9.57
N ALA A 144 17.89 -12.32 10.36
CA ALA A 144 18.65 -13.57 10.35
C ALA A 144 17.97 -14.75 11.08
N ASN A 145 16.75 -14.56 11.63
CA ASN A 145 15.99 -15.60 12.32
C ASN A 145 14.75 -16.05 11.52
N PRO A 146 14.86 -17.11 10.69
CA PRO A 146 13.75 -17.59 9.86
C PRO A 146 12.54 -18.03 10.68
N GLY A 147 12.74 -18.60 11.87
CA GLY A 147 11.66 -19.07 12.73
C GLY A 147 10.77 -17.93 13.19
N LEU A 148 11.38 -16.83 13.64
CA LEU A 148 10.66 -15.65 14.11
C LEU A 148 10.00 -14.88 12.94
N LEU A 149 10.66 -14.80 11.79
CA LEU A 149 10.08 -14.24 10.57
C LEU A 149 8.84 -15.01 10.11
N ILE A 150 8.91 -16.34 10.04
CA ILE A 150 7.78 -17.19 9.64
C ILE A 150 6.64 -17.06 10.64
N PHE A 151 6.95 -17.01 11.94
CA PHE A 151 5.95 -16.83 12.99
C PHE A 151 5.22 -15.48 12.84
N ASN A 152 5.95 -14.36 12.77
CA ASN A 152 5.35 -13.03 12.66
C ASN A 152 4.57 -12.84 11.35
N HIS A 153 5.09 -13.37 10.23
CA HIS A 153 4.38 -13.42 8.95
C HIS A 153 3.05 -14.20 9.06
N SER A 154 3.09 -15.40 9.65
CA SER A 154 1.92 -16.26 9.79
C SER A 154 0.88 -15.64 10.72
N LEU A 155 1.32 -15.01 11.80
CA LEU A 155 0.47 -14.28 12.73
C LEU A 155 -0.23 -13.11 12.02
N PHE A 156 0.52 -12.33 11.24
CA PHE A 156 -0.05 -11.23 10.46
C PHE A 156 -1.09 -11.72 9.42
N LEU A 157 -0.80 -12.81 8.71
CA LEU A 157 -1.75 -13.40 7.77
C LEU A 157 -3.00 -13.91 8.49
N PHE A 158 -2.85 -14.56 9.64
CA PHE A 158 -3.97 -15.00 10.45
C PHE A 158 -4.86 -13.82 10.86
N MET A 159 -4.27 -12.74 11.38
CA MET A 159 -5.01 -11.50 11.70
C MET A 159 -5.75 -10.95 10.48
N THR A 160 -5.09 -10.89 9.32
CA THR A 160 -5.69 -10.44 8.07
C THR A 160 -6.88 -11.31 7.66
N MET A 161 -6.73 -12.64 7.74
CA MET A 161 -7.80 -13.59 7.43
C MET A 161 -8.99 -13.44 8.37
N THR A 162 -8.77 -13.16 9.66
CA THR A 162 -9.89 -12.94 10.60
C THR A 162 -10.71 -11.70 10.25
N VAL A 163 -10.06 -10.62 9.81
CA VAL A 163 -10.74 -9.38 9.37
C VAL A 163 -11.51 -9.62 8.07
N VAL A 164 -10.90 -10.33 7.11
CA VAL A 164 -11.55 -10.66 5.84
C VAL A 164 -12.74 -11.61 6.05
N ALA A 165 -12.59 -12.61 6.93
CA ALA A 165 -13.66 -13.56 7.27
C ALA A 165 -14.84 -12.89 7.99
N ALA A 166 -14.62 -11.78 8.70
CA ALA A 166 -15.68 -10.98 9.29
C ALA A 166 -16.49 -10.18 8.25
N GLY A 167 -16.04 -10.13 6.99
CA GLY A 167 -16.71 -9.45 5.89
C GLY A 167 -16.51 -7.93 5.87
N VAL A 168 -17.09 -7.27 4.86
CA VAL A 168 -16.83 -5.84 4.60
C VAL A 168 -17.29 -4.94 5.75
N ALA A 169 -18.55 -5.09 6.19
CA ALA A 169 -19.16 -4.16 7.13
C ALA A 169 -18.69 -4.37 8.58
N LYS A 170 -18.50 -5.63 9.00
CA LYS A 170 -18.14 -5.98 10.39
C LYS A 170 -16.63 -6.08 10.61
N GLY A 171 -15.84 -6.35 9.56
CA GLY A 171 -14.39 -6.39 9.61
C GLY A 171 -13.77 -5.10 9.09
N LEU A 172 -13.62 -5.01 7.76
CA LEU A 172 -12.89 -3.93 7.09
C LEU A 172 -13.36 -2.53 7.48
N GLU A 173 -14.66 -2.25 7.35
CA GLU A 173 -15.20 -0.91 7.59
C GLU A 173 -14.97 -0.44 9.04
N ARG A 174 -15.12 -1.33 10.04
CA ARG A 174 -14.93 -0.97 11.46
C ARG A 174 -13.48 -0.66 11.78
N LEU A 175 -12.55 -1.53 11.37
CA LEU A 175 -11.12 -1.29 11.60
C LEU A 175 -10.68 0.00 10.91
N ASN A 176 -11.11 0.19 9.67
CA ASN A 176 -10.69 1.31 8.85
C ASN A 176 -11.21 2.65 9.41
N ASN A 177 -12.45 2.70 9.90
CA ASN A 177 -13.03 3.89 10.54
C ASN A 177 -12.31 4.32 11.82
N LEU A 178 -11.62 3.40 12.50
CA LEU A 178 -10.88 3.68 13.73
C LEU A 178 -9.39 3.91 13.49
N LEU A 179 -8.74 2.95 12.81
CA LEU A 179 -7.29 2.89 12.67
C LEU A 179 -6.76 3.92 11.68
N MET A 180 -7.48 4.26 10.60
CA MET A 180 -7.00 5.25 9.65
C MET A 180 -6.93 6.66 10.25
N PRO A 181 -7.98 7.20 10.90
CA PRO A 181 -7.87 8.50 11.57
C PRO A 181 -6.76 8.53 12.62
N LEU A 182 -6.60 7.46 13.39
CA LEU A 182 -5.53 7.33 14.38
C LEU A 182 -4.14 7.41 13.73
N LEU A 183 -3.94 6.65 12.65
CA LEU A 183 -2.69 6.64 11.89
C LEU A 183 -2.36 8.04 11.35
N TYR A 184 -3.34 8.72 10.75
CA TYR A 184 -3.14 10.10 10.28
C TYR A 184 -2.79 11.06 11.41
N GLY A 185 -3.48 10.98 12.55
CA GLY A 185 -3.18 11.81 13.71
C GLY A 185 -1.75 11.58 14.22
N LEU A 186 -1.33 10.32 14.31
CA LEU A 186 0.02 9.95 14.72
C LEU A 186 1.08 10.46 13.74
N LEU A 187 0.87 10.29 12.43
CA LEU A 187 1.80 10.76 11.40
C LEU A 187 1.95 12.29 11.43
N LEU A 188 0.85 13.03 11.63
CA LEU A 188 0.90 14.49 11.78
C LEU A 188 1.69 14.89 13.04
N LEU A 189 1.46 14.22 14.16
CA LEU A 189 2.21 14.46 15.39
C LEU A 189 3.70 14.22 15.19
N LEU A 190 4.08 13.10 14.55
CA LEU A 190 5.47 12.78 14.25
C LEU A 190 6.09 13.78 13.28
N ALA A 191 5.35 14.25 12.28
CA ALA A 191 5.83 15.29 11.35
C ALA A 191 6.07 16.62 12.08
N ILE A 192 5.17 17.03 12.98
CA ILE A 192 5.35 18.22 13.82
C ILE A 192 6.57 18.03 14.73
N TYR A 193 6.71 16.88 15.38
CA TYR A 193 7.87 16.59 16.21
C TYR A 193 9.18 16.63 15.42
N ALA A 194 9.20 16.10 14.19
CA ALA A 194 10.37 16.12 13.33
C ALA A 194 10.89 17.54 13.07
N THR A 195 10.03 18.57 13.07
CA THR A 195 10.44 19.98 12.93
C THR A 195 11.34 20.48 14.05
N THR A 196 11.31 19.83 15.21
CA THR A 196 12.14 20.16 16.37
C THR A 196 13.52 19.51 16.33
N THR A 197 13.76 18.61 15.37
CA THR A 197 15.03 17.90 15.24
C THR A 197 16.03 18.69 14.38
N SER A 198 17.32 18.54 14.67
CA SER A 198 18.39 19.26 13.98
C SER A 198 18.50 18.93 12.48
N GLY A 199 18.03 17.75 12.07
CA GLY A 199 18.08 17.27 10.68
C GLY A 199 16.94 17.78 9.78
N PHE A 200 15.95 18.49 10.33
CA PHE A 200 14.73 18.83 9.58
C PHE A 200 15.00 19.66 8.32
N GLY A 201 15.84 20.70 8.40
CA GLY A 201 16.15 21.57 7.26
C GLY A 201 16.86 20.82 6.13
N THR A 202 17.78 19.92 6.48
CA THR A 202 18.48 19.05 5.52
C THR A 202 17.50 18.09 4.85
N ALA A 203 16.60 17.46 5.61
CA ALA A 203 15.58 16.55 5.08
C ALA A 203 14.61 17.28 4.13
N LEU A 204 14.22 18.52 4.45
CA LEU A 204 13.35 19.32 3.60
C LEU A 204 14.02 19.68 2.27
N SER A 205 15.28 20.09 2.33
CA SER A 205 16.09 20.39 1.16
C SER A 205 16.23 19.16 0.26
N TRP A 206 16.55 18.01 0.84
CA TRP A 206 16.65 16.73 0.14
C TRP A 206 15.33 16.30 -0.52
N LEU A 207 14.19 16.55 0.15
CA LEU A 207 12.88 16.12 -0.34
C LEU A 207 12.27 17.06 -1.40
N PHE A 208 12.64 18.35 -1.42
CA PHE A 208 11.98 19.35 -2.26
C PHE A 208 12.90 20.15 -3.20
N LEU A 209 14.22 19.98 -3.16
CA LEU A 209 15.14 20.59 -4.13
C LEU A 209 15.61 19.54 -5.15
N PRO A 210 14.94 19.41 -6.32
CA PRO A 210 15.32 18.43 -7.32
C PRO A 210 16.63 18.80 -8.01
N SER A 211 17.48 17.80 -8.23
CA SER A 211 18.61 17.89 -9.16
C SER A 211 18.26 17.18 -10.48
N PHE A 212 18.60 17.79 -11.61
CA PHE A 212 18.42 17.15 -12.93
C PHE A 212 19.37 15.97 -13.13
N GLU A 213 20.50 15.94 -12.43
CA GLU A 213 21.47 14.85 -12.50
C GLU A 213 20.91 13.53 -11.95
N ASP A 214 19.95 13.63 -11.03
CA ASP A 214 19.28 12.47 -10.42
C ASP A 214 18.22 11.86 -11.35
N VAL A 215 17.84 12.54 -12.44
CA VAL A 215 16.82 12.07 -13.38
C VAL A 215 17.42 11.04 -14.34
N THR A 216 17.32 9.77 -13.95
CA THR A 216 17.74 8.65 -14.78
C THR A 216 16.54 7.82 -15.28
N PRO A 217 16.68 7.03 -16.36
CA PRO A 217 15.63 6.09 -16.79
C PRO A 217 15.20 5.12 -15.68
N ALA A 218 16.12 4.73 -14.80
CA ALA A 218 15.82 3.89 -13.64
C ALA A 218 14.90 4.63 -12.65
N VAL A 219 15.20 5.87 -12.29
CA VAL A 219 14.38 6.69 -11.40
C VAL A 219 12.97 6.89 -11.97
N ILE A 220 12.84 7.12 -13.28
CA ILE A 220 11.54 7.23 -13.96
C ILE A 220 10.75 5.92 -13.82
N LEU A 221 11.39 4.77 -14.08
CA LEU A 221 10.75 3.46 -13.95
C LEU A 221 10.33 3.16 -12.51
N HIS A 222 11.19 3.46 -11.53
CA HIS A 222 10.89 3.28 -10.11
C HIS A 222 9.75 4.18 -9.65
N ALA A 223 9.72 5.45 -10.09
CA ALA A 223 8.66 6.39 -9.79
C ALA A 223 7.31 5.94 -10.36
N MET A 224 7.30 5.49 -11.62
CA MET A 224 6.11 4.93 -12.26
C MET A 224 5.63 3.67 -11.52
N GLY A 225 6.52 2.72 -11.24
CA GLY A 225 6.18 1.49 -10.52
C GLY A 225 5.66 1.76 -9.11
N HIS A 226 6.20 2.77 -8.43
CA HIS A 226 5.71 3.17 -7.11
C HIS A 226 4.33 3.83 -7.18
N ALA A 227 4.05 4.66 -8.18
CA ALA A 227 2.73 5.27 -8.41
C ALA A 227 1.62 4.24 -8.62
N PHE A 228 1.90 3.15 -9.35
CA PHE A 228 0.94 2.06 -9.51
C PHE A 228 0.74 1.28 -8.22
N PHE A 229 1.84 1.01 -7.50
CA PHE A 229 1.81 0.26 -6.25
C PHE A 229 1.02 0.98 -5.15
N THR A 230 1.27 2.28 -4.92
CA THR A 230 0.61 3.05 -3.85
C THR A 230 -0.90 3.18 -4.07
N LEU A 231 -1.36 3.35 -5.31
CA LEU A 231 -2.78 3.45 -5.61
C LEU A 231 -3.48 2.08 -5.76
N ALA A 232 -2.72 0.97 -5.66
CA ALA A 232 -3.19 -0.38 -5.94
C ALA A 232 -3.85 -0.54 -7.33
N VAL A 233 -3.35 0.20 -8.33
CA VAL A 233 -3.89 0.20 -9.71
C VAL A 233 -3.09 -0.69 -10.63
N GLY A 234 -3.73 -1.19 -11.70
CA GLY A 234 -3.12 -2.08 -12.69
C GLY A 234 -3.19 -3.56 -12.29
N ALA A 235 -3.56 -3.85 -11.04
CA ALA A 235 -3.81 -5.19 -10.53
C ALA A 235 -5.30 -5.53 -10.45
N CYS A 236 -6.19 -4.68 -10.99
CA CYS A 236 -7.64 -4.85 -10.99
C CYS A 236 -8.27 -4.94 -9.58
N ALA A 237 -7.55 -4.51 -8.55
CA ALA A 237 -7.99 -4.62 -7.16
C ALA A 237 -9.20 -3.72 -6.88
N LEU A 238 -9.31 -2.59 -7.58
CA LEU A 238 -10.41 -1.62 -7.40
C LEU A 238 -11.65 -1.95 -8.23
N MET A 239 -11.62 -3.05 -9.00
CA MET A 239 -12.79 -3.56 -9.72
C MET A 239 -13.67 -4.47 -8.84
N ALA A 240 -13.14 -4.95 -7.71
CA ALA A 240 -13.76 -5.95 -6.84
C ALA A 240 -14.79 -5.37 -5.86
#